data_AF-A0A4P8IEN3-F1
#
_entry.id   AF-A0A4P8IEN3-F1
#
_cell.length_a   1.000
_cell.length_b   1.000
_cell.length_c   1.000
_cell.angle_alpha   90.00
_cell.angle_beta   90.00
_cell.angle_gamma   90.00
#
_symmetry.space_group_name_H-M   'P 1'
#
loop_
_entity.id
_entity.type
_entity.pdbx_description
1 polymer ?
#
loop_
_entity_poly.entity_id
_entity_poly.type
_entity_poly.pdbx_seq_one_letter_code
_entity_poly.pdbx_strand_id
1 'polypeptide(L)'
;MLIKIPPKYSLSQIMGYLKEKSSLMILDRHTNLKYKYGNRQFWCRGYYVDTAGKNAKKIEEYIKKQLQEDIEYDQMILKNTSTCLRVSQ
;
A
#
# COMPACT_ATOMS: atom_id res chain seq x y z
N MET A 1 -0.97 7.54 1.40
CA MET A 1 0.19 7.92 0.56
C MET A 1 0.12 9.41 0.26
N LEU A 2 1.23 10.13 0.36
CA LEU A 2 1.33 11.56 0.02
C LEU A 2 2.30 11.72 -1.15
N ILE A 3 1.88 12.38 -2.23
CA ILE A 3 2.70 12.56 -3.45
C ILE A 3 2.76 14.03 -3.81
N LYS A 4 3.96 14.55 -4.04
CA LYS A 4 4.18 15.88 -4.62
C LYS A 4 4.25 15.78 -6.13
N ILE A 5 3.28 16.38 -6.82
CA ILE A 5 3.12 16.29 -8.27
C ILE A 5 3.34 17.68 -8.89
N PRO A 6 4.22 17.82 -9.91
CA PRO A 6 4.30 19.07 -10.66
C PRO A 6 3.07 19.26 -11.55
N PRO A 7 2.60 20.49 -11.75
CA PRO A 7 1.34 20.78 -12.45
C PRO A 7 1.33 20.40 -13.93
N LYS A 8 2.50 20.05 -14.51
CA LYS A 8 2.64 19.54 -15.88
C LYS A 8 1.98 18.17 -16.07
N TYR A 9 1.92 17.35 -15.03
CA TYR A 9 1.38 16.00 -15.11
C TYR A 9 -0.02 15.92 -14.53
N SER A 10 -0.88 15.14 -15.17
CA SER A 10 -2.23 14.89 -14.64
C SER A 10 -2.18 13.83 -13.52
N LEU A 11 -3.08 13.97 -12.55
CA LEU A 11 -3.24 12.99 -11.47
C LEU A 11 -3.56 11.59 -12.00
N SER A 12 -4.38 11.53 -13.06
CA SER A 12 -4.77 10.26 -13.70
C SER A 12 -3.58 9.50 -14.28
N GLN A 13 -2.65 10.20 -14.93
CA GLN A 13 -1.45 9.60 -15.52
C GLN A 13 -0.55 9.01 -14.44
N ILE A 14 -0.36 9.74 -13.34
CA ILE A 14 0.50 9.29 -12.24
C ILE A 14 -0.14 8.11 -11.50
N MET A 15 -1.44 8.16 -11.21
CA MET A 15 -2.14 7.05 -10.58
C MET A 15 -2.19 5.81 -11.47
N GLY A 16 -2.39 5.97 -12.78
CA GLY A 16 -2.32 4.88 -13.75
C GLY A 16 -0.95 4.19 -13.71
N TYR A 17 0.12 4.99 -13.83
CA TYR A 17 1.49 4.49 -13.77
C TYR A 17 1.79 3.76 -12.45
N LEU A 18 1.42 4.34 -11.31
CA LEU A 18 1.66 3.74 -9.99
C LEU A 18 0.91 2.42 -9.80
N LYS A 19 -0.37 2.37 -10.17
CA LYS A 19 -1.18 1.14 -10.08
C LYS A 19 -0.65 0.05 -11.00
N GLU A 20 -0.23 0.41 -12.21
CA GLU A 20 0.28 -0.54 -13.19
C GLU A 20 1.65 -1.12 -12.77
N LYS A 21 2.62 -0.25 -12.44
CA LYS A 21 3.95 -0.67 -11.98
C LYS A 21 3.88 -1.52 -10.72
N SER A 22 3.05 -1.13 -9.76
CA SER A 22 2.90 -1.91 -8.52
C SER A 22 2.26 -3.28 -8.79
N SER A 23 1.25 -3.35 -9.65
CA SER A 23 0.65 -4.64 -10.05
C SER A 23 1.67 -5.58 -10.68
N LEU A 24 2.53 -5.05 -11.56
CA LEU A 24 3.60 -5.82 -12.18
C LEU A 24 4.62 -6.31 -11.13
N MET A 25 5.07 -5.43 -10.23
CA MET A 25 6.04 -5.80 -9.20
C MET A 25 5.50 -6.86 -8.22
N ILE A 26 4.21 -6.81 -7.88
CA ILE A 26 3.58 -7.82 -7.03
C ILE A 26 3.51 -9.16 -7.76
N LEU A 27 3.15 -9.14 -9.05
CA LEU A 27 3.04 -10.34 -9.87
C LEU A 27 4.40 -11.03 -10.08
N ASP A 28 5.46 -10.25 -10.28
CA ASP A 28 6.82 -10.76 -10.45
C ASP A 28 7.37 -11.38 -9.17
N ARG A 29 7.13 -10.74 -8.01
CA ARG A 29 7.63 -11.23 -6.71
C ARG A 29 6.84 -12.42 -6.17
N HIS A 30 5.54 -12.49 -6.44
CA HIS A 30 4.65 -13.48 -5.86
C HIS A 30 3.87 -14.22 -6.96
N THR A 31 4.56 -15.12 -7.64
CA THR A 31 4.00 -15.96 -8.72
C THR A 31 2.79 -16.78 -8.26
N ASN A 32 2.75 -17.16 -6.98
CA ASN A 32 1.67 -17.94 -6.35
C ASN A 32 0.34 -17.18 -6.20
N LEU A 33 0.36 -15.83 -6.23
CA LEU A 33 -0.87 -15.03 -6.13
C LEU A 33 -1.71 -15.08 -7.42
N LYS A 34 -1.14 -15.56 -8.54
CA LYS A 34 -1.86 -15.79 -9.81
C LYS A 34 -3.07 -16.70 -9.65
N TYR A 35 -3.03 -17.64 -8.70
CA TYR A 35 -4.08 -18.65 -8.53
C TYR A 35 -5.25 -18.16 -7.65
N LYS A 36 -5.00 -17.24 -6.71
CA LYS A 36 -6.04 -16.70 -5.82
C LYS A 36 -6.80 -15.52 -6.43
N TYR A 37 -6.11 -14.69 -7.21
CA TYR A 37 -6.67 -13.49 -7.83
C TYR A 37 -6.76 -13.72 -9.34
N GLY A 38 -7.68 -14.61 -9.75
CA GLY A 38 -7.78 -15.12 -11.12
C GLY A 38 -7.79 -14.02 -12.19
N ASN A 39 -8.42 -12.87 -11.89
CA ASN A 39 -8.29 -11.66 -12.69
C ASN A 39 -7.11 -10.86 -12.14
N ARG A 40 -6.05 -10.67 -12.94
CA ARG A 40 -4.78 -9.97 -12.62
C ARG A 40 -4.91 -8.48 -12.20
N GLN A 41 -6.07 -8.04 -11.72
CA GLN A 41 -6.34 -6.70 -11.21
C GLN A 41 -6.14 -6.68 -9.70
N PHE A 42 -4.99 -6.16 -9.27
CA PHE A 42 -4.70 -5.94 -7.85
C PHE A 42 -5.42 -4.71 -7.28
N TRP A 43 -5.80 -3.78 -8.15
CA TRP A 43 -6.39 -2.50 -7.75
C TRP A 43 -7.78 -2.33 -8.36
N CYS A 44 -8.66 -1.65 -7.63
CA CYS A 44 -9.94 -1.21 -8.14
C CYS A 44 -9.76 -0.13 -9.23
N ARG A 45 -10.73 -0.02 -10.16
CA ARG A 45 -10.73 0.97 -11.24
C ARG A 45 -10.66 2.42 -10.73
N GLY A 46 -11.38 2.72 -9.64
CA GLY A 46 -11.42 4.07 -9.05
C GLY A 46 -10.22 4.39 -8.16
N TYR A 47 -9.99 5.67 -7.92
CA TYR A 47 -9.06 6.18 -6.91
C TYR A 47 -9.62 7.48 -6.32
N TYR A 48 -9.34 7.73 -5.04
CA TYR A 48 -9.67 8.97 -4.36
C TYR A 48 -8.40 9.82 -4.20
N VAL A 49 -8.50 11.11 -4.50
CA VAL A 49 -7.41 12.07 -4.31
C VAL A 49 -7.99 13.33 -3.69
N ASP A 50 -7.29 13.85 -2.70
CA ASP A 50 -7.56 15.13 -2.09
C ASP A 50 -6.30 15.99 -2.13
N THR A 51 -6.47 17.31 -2.26
CA THR A 51 -5.37 18.27 -2.38
C THR A 51 -4.90 18.70 -1.00
N ALA A 52 -3.69 18.29 -0.62
CA ALA A 52 -3.05 18.79 0.60
C ALA A 52 -2.44 20.18 0.34
N GLY A 53 -3.08 21.22 0.90
CA GLY A 53 -2.57 22.60 0.86
C GLY A 53 -1.56 22.88 1.99
N LYS A 54 -1.84 23.90 2.80
CA LYS A 54 -0.92 24.45 3.82
C LYS A 54 -0.49 23.45 4.92
N ASN A 55 -1.28 22.41 5.17
CA ASN A 55 -1.05 21.45 6.26
C ASN A 55 -0.25 20.20 5.83
N ALA A 56 0.39 20.20 4.65
CA ALA A 56 1.10 19.05 4.11
C ALA A 56 2.11 18.42 5.09
N LYS A 57 2.85 19.24 5.87
CA LYS A 57 3.83 18.75 6.85
C LYS A 57 3.20 17.91 7.97
N LYS A 58 2.07 18.39 8.53
CA LYS A 58 1.34 17.66 9.58
C LYS A 58 0.74 16.37 9.05
N ILE A 59 0.24 16.39 7.81
CA ILE A 59 -0.30 15.20 7.14
C ILE A 59 0.83 14.18 6.89
N GLU A 60 2.02 14.63 6.50
CA GLU A 60 3.18 13.77 6.33
C GLU A 60 3.60 13.11 7.64
N GLU A 61 3.72 13.88 8.73
CA GLU A 61 4.05 13.37 10.06
C GLU A 61 3.00 12.35 10.55
N TYR A 62 1.72 12.64 10.34
CA TYR A 62 0.63 11.74 10.70
C TYR A 62 0.72 10.40 9.94
N ILE A 63 0.94 10.45 8.62
CA ILE A 63 1.07 9.23 7.81
C ILE A 63 2.30 8.41 8.22
N LYS A 64 3.43 9.06 8.53
CA LYS A 64 4.65 8.36 9.00
C LYS A 64 4.41 7.66 10.32
N LYS A 65 3.75 8.35 11.26
CA LYS A 65 3.41 7.76 12.57
C LYS A 65 2.47 6.55 12.40
N GLN A 66 1.44 6.67 11.57
CA GLN A 66 0.52 5.56 11.31
C GLN A 66 1.22 4.35 10.69
N LEU A 67 2.09 4.57 9.69
CA LEU A 67 2.86 3.50 9.07
C LEU A 67 3.77 2.77 10.08
N GLN A 68 4.37 3.52 11.01
CA GLN A 68 5.22 2.94 12.05
C GLN A 68 4.39 2.06 13.01
N GLU A 69 3.23 2.56 13.44
CA GLU A 69 2.29 1.81 14.29
C GLU A 69 1.77 0.54 13.58
N ASP A 70 1.45 0.62 12.29
CA ASP A 70 0.98 -0.51 11.49
C ASP A 70 2.08 -1.59 11.35
N ILE A 71 3.34 -1.20 11.14
CA ILE A 71 4.49 -2.14 11.08
C ILE A 71 4.68 -2.85 12.42
N GLU A 72 4.60 -2.12 13.53
CA GLU A 72 4.73 -2.68 14.87
C GLU A 72 3.60 -3.67 15.16
N TYR A 73 2.39 -3.35 14.74
CA TYR A 73 1.22 -4.22 14.85
C TYR A 73 1.35 -5.49 14.00
N ASP A 74 1.78 -5.39 12.75
CA ASP A 74 2.01 -6.55 11.88
C ASP A 74 3.10 -7.49 12.43
N GLN A 75 4.17 -6.92 13.00
CA GLN A 75 5.21 -7.70 13.68
C GLN A 75 4.67 -8.42 14.93
N MET A 76 3.75 -7.79 15.66
CA MET A 76 3.09 -8.41 16.81
C MET A 76 2.14 -9.53 16.39
N ILE A 77 1.36 -9.37 15.32
CA ILE A 77 0.51 -10.44 14.77
C ILE A 77 1.36 -11.62 14.33
N LEU A 78 2.39 -11.40 13.51
CA LEU A 78 3.25 -12.48 13.02
C LEU A 78 3.92 -13.26 14.16
N LYS A 79 4.33 -12.56 15.23
CA LYS A 79 4.84 -13.21 16.45
C LYS A 79 3.75 -13.99 17.17
N ASN A 80 2.57 -13.41 17.39
CA ASN A 80 1.48 -14.06 18.13
C ASN A 80 0.93 -15.30 17.39
N THR A 81 0.75 -15.25 16.08
CA THR A 81 0.33 -16.42 15.28
C THR A 81 1.40 -17.51 15.29
N SER A 82 2.69 -17.13 15.21
CA SER A 82 3.81 -18.08 15.31
C SER A 82 4.02 -18.64 16.72
N THR A 83 3.50 -17.98 17.75
CA THR A 83 3.58 -18.45 19.14
C THR A 83 2.38 -19.33 19.46
N CYS A 84 1.19 -18.99 18.99
CA CYS A 84 -0.03 -19.78 19.17
C CYS A 84 0.05 -21.15 18.45
N LEU A 85 0.63 -21.19 17.24
CA LEU A 85 0.95 -22.45 16.53
C LEU A 85 1.98 -23.33 17.25
N ARG A 86 2.78 -22.77 18.16
CA ARG A 86 3.75 -23.51 18.99
C ARG A 86 3.18 -24.01 20.31
N VAL A 87 2.12 -23.38 20.83
CA VAL A 87 1.43 -23.80 22.06
C VAL A 87 0.38 -24.89 21.79
N SER A 88 0.02 -25.10 20.52
CA SER A 88 -0.95 -26.12 20.09
C SER A 88 -0.32 -27.41 19.54
N GLN A 89 0.98 -27.62 19.75
CA GLN A 89 1.69 -28.90 19.54
C GLN A 89 2.08 -29.53 20.87
#